data_AF-A0A9J7N2B9-F1
#
_entry.id   AF-A0A9J7N2B9-F1
#
_cell.length_a   1.000
_cell.length_b   1.000
_cell.length_c   1.000
_cell.angle_alpha   90.00
_cell.angle_beta   90.00
_cell.angle_gamma   90.00
#
_symmetry.space_group_name_H-M   'P 1'
#
loop_
_entity.id
_entity.type
_entity.pdbx_description
1 polymer ?
#
loop_
_entity_poly.entity_id
_entity_poly.type
_entity_poly.pdbx_seq_one_letter_code
_entity_poly.pdbx_strand_id
1 'polypeptide(L)' 'MRIDLVDWNNESRYAEYSTFRVSGESDGYRLHISGYSGTAGDSMTYNNGHRFSTVDRDNDDWSGHCSQRWGQAG' A
#
# COMPACT_ATOMS: atom_id res chain seq x y z
N MET A 1 4.96 -3.38 -10.62
CA MET A 1 5.50 -2.36 -9.69
C MET A 1 6.59 -3.01 -8.84
N ARG A 2 7.70 -2.31 -8.58
CA ARG A 2 8.78 -2.79 -7.72
C ARG A 2 9.04 -1.79 -6.59
N ILE A 3 9.25 -2.31 -5.39
CA ILE A 3 9.60 -1.57 -4.18
C ILE A 3 10.95 -2.12 -3.72
N ASP A 4 11.97 -1.26 -3.66
CA ASP A 4 13.28 -1.58 -3.12
C ASP A 4 13.44 -0.94 -1.73
N LEU A 5 13.89 -1.73 -0.76
CA LEU A 5 14.03 -1.36 0.65
C LEU A 5 15.48 -1.58 1.09
N VAL A 6 16.03 -0.65 1.86
CA VAL A 6 17.35 -0.77 2.49
C VAL A 6 17.20 -0.48 3.97
N ASP A 7 17.74 -1.36 4.82
CA ASP A 7 17.72 -1.18 6.27
C ASP A 7 18.92 -0.36 6.77
N TRP A 8 18.97 -0.11 8.08
CA TRP A 8 20.05 0.65 8.73
C TRP A 8 21.43 -0.04 8.68
N ASN A 9 21.46 -1.36 8.43
CA ASN A 9 22.68 -2.14 8.25
C ASN A 9 23.08 -2.25 6.75
N ASN A 10 22.41 -1.48 5.88
CA ASN A 10 22.61 -1.46 4.44
C ASN A 10 22.27 -2.80 3.75
N GLU A 11 21.42 -3.63 4.37
CA GLU A 11 20.85 -4.80 3.71
C GLU A 11 19.72 -4.39 2.79
N SER A 12 19.77 -4.86 1.53
CA SER A 12 18.73 -4.60 0.54
C SER A 12 17.74 -5.76 0.44
N ARG A 13 16.45 -5.44 0.31
CA ARG A 13 15.36 -6.36 0.00
C ARG A 13 14.43 -5.72 -1.03
N TYR A 14 13.62 -6.53 -1.71
CA TYR A 14 12.64 -6.00 -2.66
C TYR A 14 11.31 -6.75 -2.60
N ALA A 15 10.25 -6.07 -3.00
CA ALA A 15 8.94 -6.62 -3.30
C ALA A 15 8.52 -6.19 -4.71
N GLU A 16 8.08 -7.13 -5.52
CA GLU A 16 7.66 -6.90 -6.89
C GLU A 16 6.27 -7.50 -7.13
N TYR A 17 5.39 -6.72 -7.75
CA TYR A 17 4.03 -7.11 -8.10
C TYR A 17 3.88 -7.06 -9.61
N SER A 18 3.60 -8.21 -10.22
CA SER A 18 3.39 -8.33 -11.67
C SER A 18 2.23 -7.47 -12.19
N THR A 19 1.19 -7.30 -11.37
CA THR A 19 0.07 -6.40 -11.64
C THR A 19 0.10 -5.24 -10.66
N PHE A 20 -0.06 -4.03 -11.17
CA PHE A 20 -0.27 -2.83 -10.38
C PHE A 20 -1.16 -1.87 -11.16
N ARG A 21 -2.27 -1.44 -10.56
CA ARG A 21 -3.06 -0.32 -11.04
C ARG A 21 -3.74 0.40 -9.88
N VAL A 22 -4.04 1.67 -10.10
CA VAL A 22 -4.83 2.51 -9.20
C VAL A 22 -6.08 2.94 -9.97
N SER A 23 -7.23 2.87 -9.32
CA SER A 23 -8.50 3.25 -9.94
C SER A 23 -8.65 4.78 -9.98
N GLY A 24 -9.65 5.28 -10.71
CA GLY A 24 -9.92 6.72 -10.73
C GLY A 24 -10.42 7.26 -9.38
N GLU A 25 -10.49 8.58 -9.27
CA GLU A 25 -10.97 9.29 -8.07
C GLU A 25 -12.39 8.87 -7.66
N SER A 26 -13.27 8.61 -8.63
CA SER A 26 -14.65 8.14 -8.38
C SER A 26 -14.72 6.82 -7.62
N ASP A 27 -13.63 6.05 -7.61
CA ASP A 27 -13.47 4.80 -6.87
C ASP A 27 -12.43 4.92 -5.74
N GLY A 28 -12.19 6.15 -5.28
CA GLY A 28 -11.30 6.44 -4.16
C GLY A 28 -9.85 6.01 -4.38
N TYR A 29 -9.37 6.00 -5.62
CA TYR A 29 -8.03 5.53 -5.96
C TYR A 29 -7.74 4.10 -5.47
N ARG A 30 -8.74 3.21 -5.56
CA ARG A 30 -8.60 1.81 -5.13
C ARG A 30 -7.36 1.15 -5.72
N LEU A 31 -6.54 0.54 -4.86
CA LEU A 31 -5.34 -0.21 -5.22
C LEU A 31 -5.71 -1.59 -5.77
N HIS A 32 -5.03 -2.01 -6.83
CA HIS A 32 -5.10 -3.37 -7.34
C HIS A 32 -3.69 -3.90 -7.62
N ILE A 33 -3.32 -4.96 -6.92
CA ILE A 33 -2.02 -5.61 -7.02
C ILE A 33 -2.17 -7.13 -7.00
N SER A 34 -1.27 -7.83 -7.69
CA SER A 34 -1.21 -9.29 -7.66
C SER A 34 0.14 -9.81 -8.19
N GLY A 35 0.38 -11.11 -7.98
CA GLY A 35 1.59 -11.80 -8.40
C GLY A 35 2.83 -11.24 -7.72
N TYR A 36 2.79 -11.24 -6.39
CA TYR A 36 3.93 -10.91 -5.55
C TYR A 36 5.12 -11.84 -5.82
N SER A 37 6.32 -11.26 -5.85
CA SER A 37 7.60 -11.95 -5.75
C SER A 37 8.61 -11.04 -5.05
N GLY A 38 9.67 -11.61 -4.49
CA GLY A 38 10.75 -10.83 -3.89
C GLY A 38 11.25 -11.40 -2.56
N THR A 39 12.07 -10.61 -1.87
CA THR A 39 12.78 -11.01 -0.65
C THR A 39 12.35 -10.23 0.59
N ALA A 40 11.52 -9.20 0.44
CA ALA A 40 11.08 -8.33 1.54
C ALA A 40 9.88 -8.89 2.35
N GLY A 41 9.27 -10.00 1.93
CA GLY A 41 7.95 -10.42 2.40
C GLY A 41 6.81 -9.66 1.69
N ASP A 42 5.59 -10.19 1.77
CA ASP A 42 4.40 -9.59 1.14
C ASP A 42 3.55 -8.86 2.18
N SER A 43 3.87 -7.58 2.39
CA SER A 43 3.10 -6.71 3.30
C SER A 43 2.09 -5.83 2.57
N MET A 44 2.13 -5.74 1.23
CA MET A 44 1.23 -4.85 0.49
C MET A 44 -0.06 -5.54 0.08
N THR A 45 -0.08 -6.87 -0.11
CA THR A 45 -1.28 -7.61 -0.52
C THR A 45 -2.45 -7.40 0.43
N TYR A 46 -2.21 -7.15 1.72
CA TYR A 46 -3.26 -6.75 2.66
C TYR A 46 -4.03 -5.49 2.21
N ASN A 47 -3.35 -4.53 1.59
CA ASN A 47 -3.94 -3.29 1.10
C ASN A 47 -4.61 -3.45 -0.28
N ASN A 48 -4.57 -4.63 -0.90
CA ASN A 48 -5.18 -4.87 -2.20
C ASN A 48 -6.71 -4.71 -2.11
N GLY A 49 -7.29 -3.88 -2.98
CA GLY A 49 -8.73 -3.60 -3.00
C GLY A 49 -9.18 -2.48 -2.05
N HIS A 50 -8.30 -1.98 -1.17
CA HIS A 50 -8.61 -0.82 -0.33
C HIS A 50 -8.51 0.49 -1.11
N ARG A 51 -9.28 1.49 -0.65
CA ARG A 51 -9.27 2.87 -1.16
C ARG A 51 -8.22 3.68 -0.43
N PHE A 52 -7.73 4.73 -1.10
CA PHE A 52 -6.77 5.65 -0.51
C PHE A 52 -7.45 6.59 0.49
N SER A 53 -6.84 6.71 1.67
CA SER A 53 -7.27 7.57 2.77
C SER A 53 -6.24 8.67 3.04
N THR A 54 -6.72 9.83 3.49
CA THR A 54 -5.92 10.99 3.90
C THR A 54 -6.43 11.51 5.24
N VAL A 55 -5.66 12.33 5.96
CA VAL A 55 -6.08 12.89 7.27
C VAL A 55 -7.46 13.55 7.30
N ASP A 56 -7.92 14.04 6.15
CA ASP A 56 -9.18 14.73 5.92
C ASP A 56 -10.22 13.87 5.19
N ARG A 57 -9.86 12.65 4.75
CA ARG A 57 -10.76 11.74 4.04
C ARG A 57 -10.54 10.29 4.46
N ASP A 58 -11.39 9.82 5.37
CA ASP A 58 -11.40 8.44 5.84
C ASP A 58 -12.11 7.50 4.84
N ASN A 59 -11.35 6.67 4.13
CA ASN A 59 -11.87 5.66 3.21
C ASN A 59 -11.43 4.24 3.59
N ASP A 60 -10.82 4.07 4.77
CA ASP A 60 -10.35 2.80 5.26
C ASP A 60 -11.51 1.97 5.86
N ASP A 61 -11.25 0.68 6.12
CA ASP A 61 -12.28 -0.25 6.60
C ASP A 61 -12.24 -0.42 8.13
N TRP A 62 -11.49 0.42 8.83
CA TRP A 62 -11.40 0.40 10.29
C TRP A 62 -12.40 1.40 10.91
N SER A 63 -12.79 1.16 12.16
CA SER A 63 -13.73 2.05 12.87
C SER A 63 -13.09 3.37 13.34
N GLY A 64 -11.81 3.57 13.06
CA GLY A 64 -11.08 4.80 13.38
C GLY A 64 -10.25 5.22 12.19
N HIS A 65 -9.65 6.39 12.28
CA HIS A 65 -9.03 7.01 11.12
C HIS A 65 -7.54 6.63 11.03
N CYS A 66 -7.19 5.66 10.19
CA CYS A 66 -5.80 5.17 10.09
C CYS A 66 -4.84 6.32 9.73
N SER A 67 -5.27 7.19 8.81
CA SER A 67 -4.44 8.30 8.35
C SER A 67 -4.14 9.35 9.43
N GLN A 68 -4.98 9.44 10.46
CA GLN A 68 -4.70 10.30 11.62
C GLN A 68 -3.80 9.62 12.66
N ARG A 69 -3.80 8.28 12.70
CA ARG A 69 -3.12 7.51 13.76
C ARG A 69 -1.73 7.00 13.36
N TRP A 70 -1.53 6.58 12.12
CA TRP A 70 -0.37 5.79 11.70
C TRP A 70 0.47 6.41 10.57
N GLY A 71 -0.04 7.44 9.90
CA GLY A 71 0.67 8.13 8.82
C GLY A 71 -0.31 8.92 7.96
N GLN A 72 0.08 10.09 7.46
CA GLN A 72 -0.85 11.11 6.93
C GLN A 72 -1.68 10.69 5.70
N ALA A 73 -1.30 9.62 5.01
CA ALA A 73 -2.01 9.09 3.85
C ALA A 73 -1.64 7.61 3.59
N GLY A 74 -2.56 6.84 3.03
CA GLY A 74 -2.39 5.42 2.74
C GLY A 74 -3.61 4.78 2.10
#